data_AF-A0ABD5S5U6-F1
#
_entry.id   AF-A0ABD5S5U6-F1
#
_cell.length_a   1.000
_cell.length_b   1.000
_cell.length_c   1.000
_cell.angle_alpha   90.00
_cell.angle_beta   90.00
_cell.angle_gamma   90.00
#
_symmetry.space_group_name_H-M   'P 1'
#
loop_
_entity.id
_entity.type
_entity.pdbx_description
1 polymer ?
#
loop_
_entity_poly.entity_id
_entity_poly.type
_entity_poly.pdbx_seq_one_letter_code
_entity_poly.pdbx_strand_id
1 'polypeptide(L)'
;DLGHVDRVTDHLADAGMSVDVYDGCEREPSLADVADCIAFVRDETGGNGYDYYVGLGGGSCMDTAKVTRVVVENGGEPLDYVAEPTGEGKPITSSGPPLVLLPTTAGTGSEISPVAILSVEEQGIKEGISSNHVRADAAVLDPTLTATLPPELTAKTAMDALGHAIEGYTTHDYDSLLRASDPAERPVYAGKTPMTEMFSEKAIDLLSSNVRRAVHNGDDLRAREAMLQGALFGAIAGLTAGASLCHAMAYPVGNRYHTSH
;
A
#
# COMPACT_ATOMS: atom_id res chain seq x y z
N ASP A 1 -19.59 -7.88 7.15
CA ASP A 1 -20.53 -6.77 7.48
C ASP A 1 -20.78 -5.76 6.36
N LEU A 2 -19.76 -5.20 5.70
CA LEU A 2 -19.96 -4.20 4.64
C LEU A 2 -20.33 -4.78 3.25
N GLY A 3 -20.24 -6.10 3.07
CA GLY A 3 -20.57 -6.80 1.82
C GLY A 3 -19.55 -6.67 0.69
N HIS A 4 -18.45 -5.94 0.89
CA HIS A 4 -17.39 -5.79 -0.12
C HIS A 4 -16.69 -7.11 -0.44
N VAL A 5 -16.40 -7.92 0.58
CA VAL A 5 -15.79 -9.24 0.41
C VAL A 5 -16.72 -10.11 -0.43
N ASP A 6 -17.98 -10.27 0.00
CA ASP A 6 -18.98 -11.07 -0.71
C ASP A 6 -19.11 -10.66 -2.19
N ARG A 7 -19.19 -9.34 -2.46
CA ARG A 7 -19.25 -8.83 -3.84
C ARG A 7 -18.04 -9.22 -4.68
N VAL A 8 -16.84 -9.19 -4.12
CA VAL A 8 -15.62 -9.59 -4.84
C VAL A 8 -15.57 -11.10 -5.02
N THR A 9 -15.89 -11.88 -3.98
CA THR A 9 -15.89 -13.34 -4.04
C THR A 9 -16.95 -13.87 -4.99
N ASP A 10 -18.12 -13.24 -5.06
CA ASP A 10 -19.20 -13.60 -6.00
C ASP A 10 -18.73 -13.43 -7.46
N HIS A 11 -18.05 -12.32 -7.77
CA HIS A 11 -17.50 -12.11 -9.12
C HIS A 11 -16.42 -13.14 -9.49
N LEU A 12 -15.59 -13.56 -8.52
CA LEU A 12 -14.58 -14.60 -8.74
C LEU A 12 -15.21 -15.99 -8.90
N ALA A 13 -16.23 -16.30 -8.10
CA ALA A 13 -16.99 -17.54 -8.21
C ALA A 13 -17.75 -17.63 -9.54
N ASP A 14 -18.37 -16.54 -10.00
CA ASP A 14 -19.01 -16.43 -11.31
C ASP A 14 -18.02 -16.65 -12.47
N ALA A 15 -16.75 -16.29 -12.27
CA ALA A 15 -15.66 -16.56 -13.21
C ALA A 15 -15.12 -18.01 -13.11
N GLY A 16 -15.67 -18.84 -12.22
CA GLY A 16 -15.30 -20.25 -12.03
C GLY A 16 -14.09 -20.47 -11.12
N MET A 17 -13.72 -19.48 -10.30
CA MET A 17 -12.61 -19.59 -9.35
C MET A 17 -13.12 -20.10 -7.98
N SER A 18 -12.35 -21.01 -7.35
CA SER A 18 -12.51 -21.32 -5.92
C SER A 18 -11.83 -20.24 -5.08
N VAL A 19 -12.48 -19.77 -4.03
CA VAL A 19 -11.98 -18.66 -3.21
C VAL A 19 -12.02 -19.02 -1.74
N ASP A 20 -10.87 -18.85 -1.09
CA ASP A 20 -10.71 -18.89 0.35
C ASP A 20 -10.42 -17.48 0.87
N VAL A 21 -10.99 -17.13 2.03
CA VAL A 21 -10.92 -15.76 2.57
C VAL A 21 -10.19 -15.75 3.91
N TYR A 22 -9.15 -14.93 3.97
CA TYR A 22 -8.51 -14.52 5.23
C TYR A 22 -8.96 -13.11 5.60
N ASP A 23 -9.62 -12.96 6.76
CA ASP A 23 -10.14 -11.68 7.27
C ASP A 23 -9.50 -11.22 8.59
N GLY A 24 -8.43 -11.90 9.04
CA GLY A 24 -7.68 -11.59 10.25
C GLY A 24 -6.66 -10.45 10.11
N CYS A 25 -6.84 -9.51 9.18
CA CYS A 25 -5.91 -8.40 8.99
C CYS A 25 -6.20 -7.27 9.98
N GLU A 26 -5.22 -6.94 10.81
CA GLU A 26 -5.30 -5.84 11.76
C GLU A 26 -4.82 -4.50 11.16
N ARG A 27 -5.19 -3.40 11.83
CA ARG A 27 -4.63 -2.08 11.50
C ARG A 27 -3.15 -2.05 11.87
N GLU A 28 -2.33 -1.52 10.97
CA GLU A 28 -0.87 -1.43 11.16
C GLU A 28 -0.26 -2.84 11.38
N PRO A 29 -0.32 -3.71 10.36
CA PRO A 29 -0.07 -5.13 10.54
C PRO A 29 1.34 -5.37 11.05
N SER A 30 1.45 -6.16 12.11
CA SER A 30 2.70 -6.65 12.64
C SER A 30 3.26 -7.78 11.77
N LEU A 31 4.53 -8.13 11.99
CA LEU A 31 5.11 -9.35 11.41
C LEU A 31 4.32 -10.61 11.80
N ALA A 32 3.73 -10.64 13.01
CA ALA A 32 2.91 -11.76 13.47
C ALA A 32 1.58 -11.85 12.71
N ASP A 33 0.89 -10.72 12.49
CA ASP A 33 -0.38 -10.69 11.73
C ASP A 33 -0.19 -11.20 10.29
N VAL A 34 0.96 -10.90 9.70
CA VAL A 34 1.31 -11.41 8.36
C VAL A 34 1.68 -12.89 8.40
N ALA A 35 2.39 -13.34 9.44
CA ALA A 35 2.71 -14.75 9.65
C ALA A 35 1.45 -15.61 9.80
N ASP A 36 0.41 -15.10 10.46
CA ASP A 36 -0.89 -15.77 10.57
C ASP A 36 -1.57 -15.94 9.20
N CYS A 37 -1.54 -14.92 8.34
CA CYS A 37 -2.02 -15.02 6.97
C CYS A 37 -1.21 -16.04 6.14
N ILE A 38 0.12 -16.08 6.32
CA ILE A 38 0.98 -17.08 5.67
C ILE A 38 0.65 -18.49 6.15
N ALA A 39 0.43 -18.68 7.45
CA ALA A 39 0.04 -19.96 8.03
C ALA A 39 -1.30 -20.43 7.45
N PHE A 40 -2.30 -19.54 7.38
CA PHE A 40 -3.57 -19.82 6.72
C PHE A 40 -3.39 -20.31 5.27
N VAL A 41 -2.59 -19.59 4.46
CA VAL A 41 -2.31 -20.00 3.07
C VAL A 41 -1.64 -21.38 3.02
N ARG A 42 -0.64 -21.62 3.88
CA ARG A 42 0.09 -22.90 3.92
C ARG A 42 -0.83 -24.05 4.32
N ASP A 43 -1.71 -23.85 5.29
CA ASP A 43 -2.63 -24.87 5.79
C ASP A 43 -3.69 -25.25 4.73
N GLU A 44 -4.32 -24.25 4.10
CA GLU A 44 -5.36 -24.50 3.08
C GLU A 44 -4.81 -25.13 1.79
N THR A 45 -3.57 -24.78 1.40
CA THR A 45 -2.98 -25.21 0.12
C THR A 45 -1.98 -26.36 0.24
N GLY A 46 -1.77 -26.88 1.45
CA GLY A 46 -0.73 -27.88 1.74
C GLY A 46 0.69 -27.38 1.47
N GLY A 47 0.91 -26.07 1.61
CA GLY A 47 2.18 -25.39 1.40
C GLY A 47 2.52 -24.98 -0.04
N ASN A 48 1.64 -25.25 -1.01
CA ASN A 48 1.89 -24.89 -2.41
C ASN A 48 1.57 -23.43 -2.75
N GLY A 49 0.83 -22.74 -1.88
CA GLY A 49 0.29 -21.41 -2.16
C GLY A 49 -0.90 -21.43 -3.12
N TYR A 50 -1.55 -20.28 -3.28
CA TYR A 50 -2.63 -20.09 -4.24
C TYR A 50 -2.11 -19.68 -5.62
N ASP A 51 -2.86 -19.98 -6.69
CA ASP A 51 -2.55 -19.56 -8.06
C ASP A 51 -2.78 -18.07 -8.32
N TYR A 52 -3.47 -17.40 -7.39
CA TYR A 52 -3.87 -15.99 -7.51
C TYR A 52 -4.14 -15.39 -6.14
N TYR A 53 -3.73 -14.14 -5.92
CA TYR A 53 -3.96 -13.42 -4.68
C TYR A 53 -4.76 -12.14 -4.91
N VAL A 54 -5.66 -11.84 -3.99
CA VAL A 54 -6.45 -10.61 -3.97
C VAL A 54 -6.30 -9.92 -2.63
N GLY A 55 -5.80 -8.69 -2.63
CA GLY A 55 -5.77 -7.83 -1.44
C GLY A 55 -6.90 -6.80 -1.50
N LEU A 56 -7.90 -6.93 -0.63
CA LEU A 56 -9.04 -6.01 -0.53
C LEU A 56 -9.00 -5.29 0.82
N GLY A 57 -8.92 -3.97 0.83
CA GLY A 57 -8.93 -3.21 2.08
C GLY A 57 -8.14 -1.92 2.04
N GLY A 58 -7.68 -1.46 3.20
CA GLY A 58 -6.76 -0.33 3.31
C GLY A 58 -5.31 -0.74 3.05
N GLY A 59 -4.36 0.17 3.32
CA GLY A 59 -2.92 -0.12 3.21
C GLY A 59 -2.50 -1.39 3.95
N SER A 60 -3.04 -1.61 5.15
CA SER A 60 -2.78 -2.80 5.97
C SER A 60 -3.10 -4.12 5.25
N CYS A 61 -4.33 -4.27 4.73
CA CYS A 61 -4.73 -5.49 4.02
C CYS A 61 -3.90 -5.72 2.75
N MET A 62 -3.59 -4.63 2.04
CA MET A 62 -2.78 -4.70 0.82
C MET A 62 -1.33 -5.09 1.12
N ASP A 63 -0.73 -4.54 2.17
CA ASP A 63 0.62 -4.88 2.60
C ASP A 63 0.72 -6.31 3.15
N THR A 64 -0.29 -6.78 3.89
CA THR A 64 -0.41 -8.20 4.27
C THR A 64 -0.46 -9.09 3.03
N ALA A 65 -1.34 -8.82 2.06
CA ALA A 65 -1.47 -9.64 0.85
C ALA A 65 -0.17 -9.68 0.03
N LYS A 66 0.51 -8.54 -0.12
CA LYS A 66 1.81 -8.45 -0.79
C LYS A 66 2.86 -9.35 -0.13
N VAL A 67 3.03 -9.22 1.19
CA VAL A 67 4.08 -9.95 1.93
C VAL A 67 3.76 -11.43 1.99
N THR A 68 2.50 -11.80 2.26
CA THR A 68 2.06 -13.19 2.23
C THR A 68 2.39 -13.86 0.89
N ARG A 69 2.05 -13.22 -0.23
CA ARG A 69 2.37 -13.75 -1.56
C ARG A 69 3.88 -14.01 -1.73
N VAL A 70 4.72 -13.01 -1.46
CA VAL A 70 6.15 -13.15 -1.73
C VAL A 70 6.82 -14.13 -0.78
N VAL A 71 6.41 -14.20 0.49
CA VAL A 71 6.98 -15.16 1.45
C VAL A 71 6.53 -16.59 1.15
N VAL A 72 5.28 -16.79 0.72
CA VAL A 72 4.82 -18.13 0.30
C VAL A 72 5.62 -18.62 -0.92
N GLU A 73 5.87 -17.75 -1.90
CA GLU A 73 6.65 -18.08 -3.10
C GLU A 73 8.14 -18.33 -2.80
N ASN A 74 8.77 -17.47 -1.99
CA ASN A 74 10.22 -17.48 -1.80
C ASN A 74 10.64 -18.31 -0.56
N GLY A 75 9.70 -18.75 0.27
CA GLY A 75 9.94 -19.48 1.52
C GLY A 75 10.31 -18.56 2.69
N GLY A 76 10.75 -19.16 3.80
CA GLY A 76 11.19 -18.41 4.98
C GLY A 76 10.05 -17.71 5.73
N GLU A 77 10.41 -16.66 6.45
CA GLU A 77 9.53 -15.86 7.31
C GLU A 77 9.61 -14.36 6.96
N PRO A 78 8.58 -13.54 7.25
CA PRO A 78 8.56 -12.12 6.88
C PRO A 78 9.80 -11.33 7.32
N LEU A 79 10.32 -11.60 8.52
CA LEU A 79 11.49 -10.92 9.08
C LEU A 79 12.77 -11.14 8.26
N ASP A 80 12.88 -12.26 7.55
CA ASP A 80 14.03 -12.58 6.70
C ASP A 80 14.23 -11.53 5.58
N TYR A 81 13.13 -10.94 5.12
CA TYR A 81 13.09 -10.01 3.99
C TYR A 81 13.11 -8.53 4.41
N VAL A 82 13.03 -8.26 5.72
CA VAL A 82 13.25 -6.90 6.25
C VAL A 82 14.74 -6.58 6.18
N ALA A 83 15.07 -5.35 5.79
CA ALA A 83 16.47 -4.92 5.64
C ALA A 83 17.25 -4.99 6.97
N GLU A 84 18.57 -5.17 6.87
CA GLU A 84 19.47 -4.97 8.00
C GLU A 84 19.37 -3.51 8.51
N PRO A 85 19.48 -3.27 9.83
CA PRO A 85 19.85 -4.21 10.88
C PRO A 85 18.68 -4.95 11.53
N THR A 86 17.44 -4.70 11.09
CA THR A 86 16.24 -5.23 11.74
C THR A 86 15.98 -6.68 11.36
N GLY A 87 16.09 -7.01 10.07
CA GLY A 87 15.98 -8.37 9.54
C GLY A 87 17.29 -8.87 8.91
N GLU A 88 17.17 -9.91 8.08
CA GLU A 88 18.33 -10.52 7.39
C GLU A 88 18.62 -9.92 6.00
N GLY A 89 17.73 -9.06 5.49
CA GLY A 89 17.87 -8.45 4.17
C GLY A 89 17.94 -9.46 3.02
N LYS A 90 17.32 -10.64 3.16
CA LYS A 90 17.32 -11.66 2.11
C LYS A 90 16.70 -11.10 0.82
N PRO A 91 17.29 -11.33 -0.36
CA PRO A 91 16.73 -10.84 -1.60
C PRO A 91 15.44 -11.60 -1.96
N ILE A 92 14.41 -10.86 -2.37
CA ILE A 92 13.20 -11.43 -2.98
C ILE A 92 13.51 -11.68 -4.46
N THR A 93 13.43 -12.93 -4.91
CA THR A 93 13.87 -13.33 -6.26
C THR A 93 12.71 -13.67 -7.21
N SER A 94 11.52 -13.94 -6.66
CA SER A 94 10.29 -14.17 -7.42
C SER A 94 9.16 -13.32 -6.86
N SER A 95 8.31 -12.78 -7.74
CA SER A 95 7.08 -12.09 -7.32
C SER A 95 6.01 -13.07 -6.85
N GLY A 96 6.08 -14.32 -7.30
CA GLY A 96 5.03 -15.32 -7.12
C GLY A 96 3.85 -15.14 -8.08
N PRO A 97 2.72 -15.81 -7.79
CA PRO A 97 1.51 -15.76 -8.59
C PRO A 97 0.91 -14.34 -8.70
N PRO A 98 0.00 -14.06 -9.65
CA PRO A 98 -0.54 -12.72 -9.83
C PRO A 98 -1.24 -12.18 -8.58
N LEU A 99 -1.00 -10.90 -8.28
CA LEU A 99 -1.65 -10.16 -7.18
C LEU A 99 -2.47 -9.01 -7.73
N VAL A 100 -3.74 -8.93 -7.30
CA VAL A 100 -4.59 -7.77 -7.55
C VAL A 100 -5.00 -7.09 -6.26
N LEU A 101 -4.80 -5.78 -6.21
CA LEU A 101 -5.12 -4.95 -5.05
C LEU A 101 -6.35 -4.07 -5.32
N LEU A 102 -7.28 -4.06 -4.38
CA LEU A 102 -8.53 -3.30 -4.42
C LEU A 102 -8.59 -2.39 -3.19
N PRO A 103 -8.11 -1.14 -3.30
CA PRO A 103 -8.14 -0.22 -2.18
C PRO A 103 -9.57 0.20 -1.83
N THR A 104 -9.90 0.12 -0.54
CA THR A 104 -11.15 0.64 0.06
C THR A 104 -10.93 2.03 0.69
N THR A 105 -9.71 2.54 0.61
CA THR A 105 -9.28 3.85 1.10
C THR A 105 -8.55 4.64 0.01
N ALA A 106 -8.75 5.95 -0.05
CA ALA A 106 -8.00 6.84 -0.93
C ALA A 106 -6.91 7.56 -0.12
N GLY A 107 -5.73 6.94 0.02
CA GLY A 107 -4.63 7.44 0.86
C GLY A 107 -3.25 6.90 0.49
N THR A 108 -2.95 5.70 0.96
CA THR A 108 -1.57 5.18 1.07
C THR A 108 -0.85 4.96 -0.26
N GLY A 109 -1.58 4.71 -1.34
CA GLY A 109 -0.98 4.32 -2.62
C GLY A 109 -0.32 2.94 -2.60
N SER A 110 -0.57 2.15 -1.55
CA SER A 110 0.02 0.82 -1.40
C SER A 110 -0.35 -0.08 -2.59
N GLU A 111 -1.49 0.12 -3.24
CA GLU A 111 -1.92 -0.64 -4.43
C GLU A 111 -0.93 -0.60 -5.62
N ILE A 112 -0.04 0.40 -5.68
CA ILE A 112 1.00 0.51 -6.73
C ILE A 112 2.44 0.49 -6.18
N SER A 113 2.61 0.50 -4.87
CA SER A 113 3.92 0.64 -4.24
C SER A 113 4.71 -0.68 -4.28
N PRO A 114 6.05 -0.62 -4.45
CA PRO A 114 6.93 -1.78 -4.31
C PRO A 114 7.35 -2.02 -2.84
N VAL A 115 6.60 -1.48 -1.89
CA VAL A 115 6.91 -1.50 -0.46
C VAL A 115 5.70 -2.00 0.32
N ALA A 116 5.93 -2.82 1.33
CA ALA A 116 4.96 -3.16 2.36
C ALA A 116 5.50 -2.71 3.71
N ILE A 117 4.72 -1.94 4.47
CA ILE A 117 5.11 -1.40 5.77
C ILE A 117 4.48 -2.23 6.88
N LEU A 118 5.31 -2.76 7.78
CA LEU A 118 4.93 -3.65 8.86
C LEU A 118 5.44 -3.12 10.20
N SER A 119 4.71 -3.40 11.28
CA SER A 119 5.18 -3.14 12.64
C SER A 119 6.12 -4.25 13.11
N VAL A 120 7.25 -3.85 13.70
CA VAL A 120 8.18 -4.74 14.42
C VAL A 120 8.02 -4.46 15.91
N GLU A 121 7.01 -5.08 16.51
CA GLU A 121 6.57 -4.76 17.88
C GLU A 121 7.69 -4.87 18.92
N GLU A 122 8.53 -5.91 18.82
CA GLU A 122 9.65 -6.13 19.74
C GLU A 122 10.65 -4.97 19.79
N GLN A 123 10.80 -4.26 18.67
CA GLN A 123 11.70 -3.12 18.54
C GLN A 123 10.96 -1.78 18.66
N GLY A 124 9.62 -1.80 18.65
CA GLY A 124 8.79 -0.60 18.65
C GLY A 124 9.16 0.32 17.49
N ILE A 125 9.26 -0.23 16.27
CA ILE A 125 9.50 0.52 15.03
C ILE A 125 8.60 0.00 13.91
N LYS A 126 8.46 0.80 12.85
CA LYS A 126 7.89 0.35 11.58
C LYS A 126 9.02 0.10 10.59
N GLU A 127 8.95 -1.03 9.91
CA GLU A 127 9.93 -1.41 8.90
C GLU A 127 9.23 -1.76 7.58
N GLY A 128 10.01 -1.72 6.50
CA GLY A 128 9.52 -1.99 5.17
C GLY A 128 10.17 -3.21 4.54
N ILE A 129 9.38 -4.05 3.88
CA ILE A 129 9.88 -4.98 2.86
C ILE A 129 9.75 -4.27 1.52
N SER A 130 10.90 -3.98 0.89
CA SER A 130 10.97 -3.17 -0.34
C SER A 130 11.62 -3.96 -1.47
N SER A 131 10.84 -4.27 -2.50
CA SER A 131 11.33 -4.89 -3.74
C SER A 131 10.32 -4.69 -4.87
N ASN A 132 10.80 -4.59 -6.11
CA ASN A 132 9.89 -4.59 -7.26
C ASN A 132 9.07 -5.90 -7.36
N HIS A 133 9.56 -7.00 -6.77
CA HIS A 133 8.82 -8.26 -6.67
C HIS A 133 7.64 -8.21 -5.68
N VAL A 134 7.56 -7.18 -4.82
CA VAL A 134 6.44 -6.96 -3.89
C VAL A 134 5.28 -6.27 -4.58
N ARG A 135 5.52 -5.56 -5.69
CA ARG A 135 4.48 -4.80 -6.41
C ARG A 135 3.38 -5.74 -6.95
N ALA A 136 2.14 -5.26 -6.89
CA ALA A 136 0.99 -5.95 -7.47
C ALA A 136 0.99 -5.89 -9.00
N ASP A 137 0.35 -6.88 -9.61
CA ASP A 137 0.22 -7.00 -11.07
C ASP A 137 -0.89 -6.10 -11.62
N ALA A 138 -1.94 -5.85 -10.81
CA ALA A 138 -2.95 -4.83 -11.11
C ALA A 138 -3.55 -4.22 -9.84
N ALA A 139 -4.08 -3.01 -10.00
CA ALA A 139 -4.87 -2.31 -8.99
C ALA A 139 -6.24 -1.96 -9.58
N VAL A 140 -7.33 -2.25 -8.84
CA VAL A 140 -8.70 -1.90 -9.25
C VAL A 140 -9.23 -0.80 -8.34
N LEU A 141 -9.26 0.42 -8.87
CA LEU A 141 -9.74 1.61 -8.18
C LEU A 141 -11.26 1.77 -8.42
N ASP A 142 -12.08 1.16 -7.56
CA ASP A 142 -13.54 1.28 -7.62
C ASP A 142 -14.04 2.25 -6.52
N PRO A 143 -14.58 3.43 -6.87
CA PRO A 143 -15.07 4.40 -5.88
C PRO A 143 -16.19 3.86 -4.99
N THR A 144 -16.94 2.85 -5.45
CA THR A 144 -18.01 2.23 -4.65
C THR A 144 -17.47 1.45 -3.45
N LEU A 145 -16.23 0.95 -3.52
CA LEU A 145 -15.55 0.30 -2.38
C LEU A 145 -15.11 1.30 -1.30
N THR A 146 -15.05 2.59 -1.64
CA THR A 146 -14.66 3.66 -0.71
C THR A 146 -15.86 4.42 -0.14
N ALA A 147 -17.07 4.23 -0.70
CA ALA A 147 -18.27 4.96 -0.29
C ALA A 147 -18.61 4.73 1.18
N THR A 148 -18.37 3.51 1.69
CA THR A 148 -18.60 3.10 3.08
C THR A 148 -17.54 3.61 4.05
N LEU A 149 -16.47 4.27 3.58
CA LEU A 149 -15.41 4.77 4.46
C LEU A 149 -15.94 5.92 5.33
N PRO A 150 -15.85 5.85 6.68
CA PRO A 150 -16.35 6.89 7.56
C PRO A 150 -15.75 8.28 7.27
N PRO A 151 -16.46 9.38 7.58
CA PRO A 151 -15.97 10.74 7.34
C PRO A 151 -14.59 11.04 7.93
N GLU A 152 -14.34 10.58 9.16
CA GLU A 152 -13.05 10.80 9.83
C GLU A 152 -11.90 10.08 9.12
N LEU A 153 -12.10 8.81 8.74
CA LEU A 153 -11.08 8.05 7.99
C LEU A 153 -10.90 8.61 6.59
N THR A 154 -11.97 9.06 5.94
CA THR A 154 -11.91 9.76 4.65
C THR A 154 -11.03 11.00 4.72
N ALA A 155 -11.16 11.79 5.80
CA ALA A 155 -10.32 12.96 6.00
C ALA A 155 -8.85 12.58 6.25
N LYS A 156 -8.59 11.57 7.09
CA LYS A 156 -7.24 11.10 7.41
C LYS A 156 -6.50 10.59 6.17
N THR A 157 -7.11 9.67 5.42
CA THR A 157 -6.47 9.11 4.21
C THR A 157 -6.27 10.17 3.14
N ALA A 158 -7.16 11.17 3.05
CA ALA A 158 -6.98 12.31 2.17
C ALA A 158 -5.76 13.16 2.53
N MET A 159 -5.47 13.34 3.82
CA MET A 159 -4.30 14.10 4.27
C MET A 159 -3.00 13.35 3.97
N ASP A 160 -2.99 12.03 4.13
CA ASP A 160 -1.87 11.16 3.73
C ASP A 160 -1.58 11.29 2.21
N ALA A 161 -2.61 11.12 1.37
CA ALA A 161 -2.49 11.31 -0.08
C ALA A 161 -2.01 12.72 -0.48
N LEU A 162 -2.49 13.76 0.21
CA LEU A 162 -2.01 15.13 0.02
C LEU A 162 -0.56 15.29 0.47
N GLY A 163 -0.16 14.64 1.56
CA GLY A 163 1.22 14.59 2.03
C GLY A 163 2.14 14.04 0.96
N HIS A 164 1.81 12.87 0.39
CA HIS A 164 2.55 12.29 -0.73
C HIS A 164 2.68 13.27 -1.92
N ALA A 165 1.59 13.91 -2.32
CA ALA A 165 1.59 14.84 -3.45
C ALA A 165 2.43 16.11 -3.18
N ILE A 166 2.27 16.72 -2.01
CA ILE A 166 2.98 17.94 -1.61
C ILE A 166 4.46 17.63 -1.45
N GLU A 167 4.82 16.57 -0.71
CA GLU A 167 6.21 16.22 -0.47
C GLU A 167 6.91 15.80 -1.76
N GLY A 168 6.24 15.04 -2.64
CA GLY A 168 6.76 14.72 -3.97
C GLY A 168 6.99 15.96 -4.86
N TYR A 169 6.26 17.06 -4.63
CA TYR A 169 6.46 18.33 -5.34
C TYR A 169 7.60 19.17 -4.75
N THR A 170 7.79 19.09 -3.43
CA THR A 170 8.72 19.94 -2.69
C THR A 170 10.04 19.25 -2.33
N THR A 171 10.18 17.95 -2.60
CA THR A 171 11.42 17.20 -2.37
C THR A 171 12.55 17.66 -3.30
N HIS A 172 13.74 17.11 -3.07
CA HIS A 172 14.96 17.41 -3.83
C HIS A 172 14.80 17.11 -5.32
N ASP A 173 15.36 17.98 -6.18
CA ASP A 173 15.43 17.74 -7.61
C ASP A 173 16.22 16.45 -7.90
N TYR A 174 15.77 15.66 -8.87
CA TYR A 174 16.43 14.42 -9.28
C TYR A 174 17.94 14.63 -9.56
N ASP A 175 18.29 15.70 -10.27
CA ASP A 175 19.69 15.99 -10.63
C ASP A 175 20.54 16.53 -9.45
N SER A 176 19.93 16.78 -8.29
CA SER A 176 20.65 17.22 -7.08
C SER A 176 21.11 16.05 -6.19
N LEU A 177 20.59 14.84 -6.43
CA LEU A 177 20.93 13.64 -5.66
C LEU A 177 22.13 12.89 -6.26
N LEU A 178 22.77 12.05 -5.43
CA LEU A 178 23.90 11.24 -5.87
C LEU A 178 23.47 10.26 -6.97
N ARG A 179 24.16 10.30 -8.11
CA ARG A 179 23.93 9.32 -9.19
C ARG A 179 24.49 7.97 -8.80
N ALA A 180 23.66 6.93 -8.88
CA ALA A 180 24.12 5.56 -8.84
C ALA A 180 25.12 5.31 -9.97
N SER A 181 26.21 4.59 -9.66
CA SER A 181 27.21 4.17 -10.66
C SER A 181 26.68 3.15 -11.66
N ASP A 182 25.65 2.40 -11.25
CA ASP A 182 24.92 1.43 -12.07
C ASP A 182 23.43 1.81 -12.09
N PRO A 183 22.77 1.92 -13.27
CA PRO A 183 21.32 2.14 -13.35
C PRO A 183 20.46 1.12 -12.60
N ALA A 184 20.92 -0.13 -12.44
CA ALA A 184 20.22 -1.18 -11.70
C ALA A 184 20.19 -0.90 -10.18
N GLU A 185 21.16 -0.16 -9.67
CA GLU A 185 21.31 0.20 -8.25
C GLU A 185 20.60 1.54 -7.92
N ARG A 186 19.75 2.05 -8.82
CA ARG A 186 19.04 3.31 -8.58
C ARG A 186 18.05 3.11 -7.44
N PRO A 187 18.03 3.99 -6.41
CA PRO A 187 17.05 3.90 -5.35
C PRO A 187 15.63 4.06 -5.91
N VAL A 188 14.68 3.42 -5.24
CA VAL A 188 13.25 3.49 -5.59
C VAL A 188 12.77 4.95 -5.59
N TYR A 189 13.25 5.74 -4.62
CA TYR A 189 12.98 7.18 -4.50
C TYR A 189 14.19 7.98 -5.00
N ALA A 190 13.99 8.76 -6.07
CA ALA A 190 15.11 9.36 -6.80
C ALA A 190 15.04 10.88 -6.94
N GLY A 191 14.21 11.56 -6.14
CA GLY A 191 13.99 13.00 -6.26
C GLY A 191 12.97 13.36 -7.34
N LYS A 192 12.48 14.59 -7.30
CA LYS A 192 11.41 15.06 -8.19
C LYS A 192 11.91 15.31 -9.62
N THR A 193 11.00 15.10 -10.56
CA THR A 193 11.17 15.36 -11.99
C THR A 193 9.97 16.18 -12.49
N PRO A 194 10.04 16.81 -13.67
CA PRO A 194 8.87 17.45 -14.27
C PRO A 194 7.66 16.51 -14.40
N MET A 195 7.90 15.20 -14.57
CA MET A 195 6.83 14.21 -14.64
C MET A 195 6.14 14.02 -13.28
N THR A 196 6.90 13.86 -12.20
CA THR A 196 6.31 13.71 -10.85
C THR A 196 5.62 15.00 -10.41
N GLU A 197 6.14 16.16 -10.80
CA GLU A 197 5.50 17.46 -10.53
C GLU A 197 4.10 17.56 -11.18
N MET A 198 3.93 17.12 -12.43
CA MET A 198 2.60 17.08 -13.06
C MET A 198 1.61 16.20 -12.29
N PHE A 199 2.05 15.04 -11.81
CA PHE A 199 1.21 14.15 -11.00
C PHE A 199 0.88 14.77 -9.65
N SER A 200 1.85 15.38 -8.96
CA SER A 200 1.64 16.11 -7.71
C SER A 200 0.62 17.25 -7.88
N GLU A 201 0.77 18.10 -8.89
CA GLU A 201 -0.16 19.20 -9.16
C GLU A 201 -1.57 18.67 -9.39
N LYS A 202 -1.71 17.61 -10.18
CA LYS A 202 -3.04 17.03 -10.45
C LYS A 202 -3.63 16.36 -9.22
N ALA A 203 -2.81 15.68 -8.40
CA ALA A 203 -3.23 15.10 -7.14
C ALA A 203 -3.75 16.16 -6.18
N ILE A 204 -2.99 17.26 -5.99
CA ILE A 204 -3.38 18.37 -5.12
C ILE A 204 -4.70 19.00 -5.58
N ASP A 205 -4.87 19.24 -6.89
CA ASP A 205 -6.12 19.75 -7.47
C ASP A 205 -7.31 18.85 -7.16
N LEU A 206 -7.18 17.55 -7.46
CA LEU A 206 -8.26 16.57 -7.25
C LEU A 206 -8.61 16.42 -5.76
N LEU A 207 -7.61 16.24 -4.89
CA LEU A 207 -7.80 16.01 -3.46
C LEU A 207 -8.38 17.26 -2.78
N SER A 208 -7.76 18.42 -2.96
CA SER A 208 -8.18 19.67 -2.28
C SER A 208 -9.56 20.16 -2.72
N SER A 209 -9.94 19.90 -3.97
CA SER A 209 -11.25 20.27 -4.51
C SER A 209 -12.38 19.33 -4.06
N ASN A 210 -12.08 18.08 -3.69
CA ASN A 210 -13.10 17.06 -3.44
C ASN A 210 -13.15 16.52 -2.00
N VAL A 211 -12.10 16.65 -1.19
CA VAL A 211 -12.04 16.07 0.16
C VAL A 211 -13.23 16.47 1.03
N ARG A 212 -13.63 17.76 1.03
CA ARG A 212 -14.77 18.23 1.81
C ARG A 212 -16.08 17.56 1.38
N ARG A 213 -16.28 17.37 0.07
CA ARG A 213 -17.48 16.69 -0.44
C ARG A 213 -17.50 15.22 -0.02
N ALA A 214 -16.38 14.52 -0.19
CA ALA A 214 -16.26 13.11 0.20
C ALA A 214 -16.44 12.88 1.71
N VAL A 215 -15.95 13.81 2.55
CA VAL A 215 -16.13 13.76 4.01
C VAL A 215 -17.58 14.05 4.41
N HIS A 216 -18.22 15.06 3.83
CA HIS A 216 -19.59 15.44 4.19
C HIS A 216 -20.67 14.56 3.55
N ASN A 217 -20.35 13.91 2.44
CA ASN A 217 -21.24 13.01 1.72
C ASN A 217 -20.45 11.81 1.16
N GLY A 218 -20.46 10.71 1.91
CA GLY A 218 -19.75 9.48 1.53
C GLY A 218 -20.27 8.83 0.25
N ASP A 219 -21.52 9.10 -0.11
CA ASP A 219 -22.19 8.56 -1.31
C ASP A 219 -21.92 9.40 -2.58
N ASP A 220 -21.18 10.51 -2.47
CA ASP A 220 -20.76 11.30 -3.62
C ASP A 220 -19.67 10.55 -4.42
N LEU A 221 -20.10 9.60 -5.27
CA LEU A 221 -19.19 8.75 -6.04
C LEU A 221 -18.23 9.54 -6.93
N ARG A 222 -18.62 10.74 -7.41
CA ARG A 222 -17.71 11.60 -8.18
C ARG A 222 -16.60 12.18 -7.30
N ALA A 223 -16.94 12.58 -6.07
CA ALA A 223 -15.92 12.99 -5.11
C ALA A 223 -15.04 11.80 -4.72
N ARG A 224 -15.60 10.61 -4.46
CA ARG A 224 -14.84 9.39 -4.17
C ARG A 224 -13.89 8.99 -5.30
N GLU A 225 -14.35 9.05 -6.55
CA GLU A 225 -13.52 8.80 -7.74
C GLU A 225 -12.37 9.79 -7.84
N ALA A 226 -12.65 11.09 -7.67
CA ALA A 226 -11.61 12.12 -7.67
C ALA A 226 -10.60 11.93 -6.52
N MET A 227 -11.06 11.49 -5.35
CA MET A 227 -10.18 11.16 -4.22
C MET A 227 -9.27 9.97 -4.54
N LEU A 228 -9.80 8.88 -5.11
CA LEU A 228 -9.00 7.71 -5.54
C LEU A 228 -7.97 8.08 -6.61
N GLN A 229 -8.39 8.82 -7.65
CA GLN A 229 -7.47 9.29 -8.69
C GLN A 229 -6.39 10.23 -8.12
N GLY A 230 -6.79 11.12 -7.20
CA GLY A 230 -5.87 12.01 -6.50
C GLY A 230 -4.86 11.24 -5.67
N ALA A 231 -5.28 10.22 -4.92
CA ALA A 231 -4.40 9.36 -4.15
C ALA A 231 -3.44 8.56 -5.05
N LEU A 232 -3.92 7.99 -6.16
CA LEU A 232 -3.09 7.32 -7.15
C LEU A 232 -1.99 8.26 -7.69
N PHE A 233 -2.34 9.48 -8.09
CA PHE A 233 -1.36 10.44 -8.61
C PHE A 233 -0.40 10.92 -7.54
N GLY A 234 -0.89 11.13 -6.31
CA GLY A 234 -0.06 11.43 -5.15
C GLY A 234 0.96 10.32 -4.89
N ALA A 235 0.54 9.06 -5.00
CA ALA A 235 1.41 7.90 -4.88
C ALA A 235 2.42 7.78 -6.02
N ILE A 236 2.01 7.97 -7.28
CA ILE A 236 2.94 7.99 -8.42
C ILE A 236 4.02 9.05 -8.21
N ALA A 237 3.65 10.26 -7.76
CA ALA A 237 4.59 11.33 -7.51
C ALA A 237 5.47 11.05 -6.29
N GLY A 238 4.86 10.90 -5.11
CA GLY A 238 5.55 10.76 -3.83
C GLY A 238 6.36 9.47 -3.72
N LEU A 239 5.86 8.34 -4.26
CA LEU A 239 6.56 7.06 -4.21
C LEU A 239 7.58 6.88 -5.36
N THR A 240 7.75 7.88 -6.21
CA THR A 240 8.85 7.94 -7.21
C THR A 240 9.87 9.00 -6.82
N ALA A 241 9.41 10.19 -6.43
CA ALA A 241 10.27 11.29 -6.03
C ALA A 241 10.84 11.10 -4.61
N GLY A 242 10.09 10.42 -3.75
CA GLY A 242 10.36 10.29 -2.32
C GLY A 242 9.55 11.28 -1.49
N ALA A 243 9.37 10.95 -0.22
CA ALA A 243 8.78 11.83 0.78
C ALA A 243 9.85 12.71 1.46
N SER A 244 9.43 13.58 2.38
CA SER A 244 10.29 14.52 3.10
C SER A 244 10.18 14.34 4.62
N LEU A 245 10.51 15.39 5.38
CA LEU A 245 10.54 15.38 6.83
C LEU A 245 9.16 15.07 7.46
N CYS A 246 8.05 15.41 6.81
CA CYS A 246 6.73 15.19 7.40
C CYS A 246 6.44 13.69 7.58
N HIS A 247 6.63 12.90 6.52
CA HIS A 247 6.53 11.43 6.62
C HIS A 247 7.57 10.85 7.58
N ALA A 248 8.81 11.33 7.55
CA ALA A 248 9.87 10.86 8.45
C ALA A 248 9.52 11.09 9.94
N MET A 249 8.81 12.17 10.26
CA MET A 249 8.31 12.46 11.61
C MET A 249 7.02 11.71 11.95
N ALA A 250 6.18 11.40 10.96
CA ALA A 250 4.92 10.68 11.17
C ALA A 250 5.16 9.26 11.68
N TYR A 251 6.14 8.53 11.13
CA TYR A 251 6.43 7.15 11.53
C TYR A 251 6.66 6.95 13.05
N PRO A 252 7.59 7.66 13.71
CA PRO A 252 7.80 7.49 15.16
C PRO A 252 6.62 7.96 16.00
N VAL A 253 5.84 8.95 15.53
CA VAL A 253 4.63 9.43 16.23
C VAL A 253 3.52 8.38 16.15
N GLY A 254 3.22 7.90 14.94
CA GLY A 254 2.22 6.85 14.69
C GLY A 254 2.53 5.58 15.47
N ASN A 255 3.79 5.17 15.48
CA ASN A 255 4.21 3.99 16.23
C ASN A 255 4.12 4.18 17.77
N ARG A 256 4.54 5.33 18.31
CA ARG A 256 4.53 5.56 19.77
C ARG A 256 3.13 5.78 20.34
N TYR A 257 2.25 6.42 19.59
CA TYR A 257 0.93 6.86 20.09
C TYR A 257 -0.24 6.15 19.42
N HIS A 258 0.04 5.20 18.53
CA HIS A 258 -0.97 4.48 17.74
C HIS A 258 -1.94 5.45 17.01
N THR A 259 -1.41 6.58 16.55
CA THR A 259 -2.16 7.52 15.71
C THR A 259 -2.17 7.03 14.28
N SER A 260 -3.23 7.36 13.54
CA SER A 260 -3.22 7.20 12.09
C SER A 260 -2.00 7.93 11.50
N HIS A 261 -1.33 7.27 10.55
CA HIS A 261 -0.36 7.91 9.65
C HIS A 261 -1.01 9.13 8.99
#